data_AF-D4RYX8-F1
#
_entry.id   AF-D4RYX8-F1
#
_cell.length_a   1.000
_cell.length_b   1.000
_cell.length_c   1.000
_cell.angle_alpha   90.00
_cell.angle_beta   90.00
_cell.angle_gamma   90.00
#
_symmetry.space_group_name_H-M   'P 1'
#
loop_
_entity.id
_entity.type
_entity.pdbx_description
1 polymer ?
#
loop_
_entity_poly.entity_id
_entity_poly.type
_entity_poly.pdbx_seq_one_letter_code
_entity_poly.pdbx_strand_id
1 'polypeptide(L)' 'MPEGWAWCRLNSIVDVRDGTHDTPTYVDKGIPLITSKNLVEGGIDYSNVKYISEKDAIS' A
#
# COMPACT_ATOMS: atom_id res chain seq x y z
N MET A 1 25.86 16.36 -3.20
CA MET A 1 24.96 15.52 -4.01
C MET A 1 25.46 15.56 -5.45
N PRO A 2 25.25 14.50 -6.24
CA PRO A 2 25.57 14.54 -7.67
C PRO A 2 24.81 15.67 -8.39
N GLU A 3 25.33 16.10 -9.54
CA GLU A 3 24.64 17.09 -10.39
C GLU A 3 23.22 16.59 -10.74
N GLY A 4 22.22 17.47 -10.62
CA GLY A 4 20.81 17.15 -10.86
C GLY A 4 20.04 16.59 -9.66
N TRP A 5 20.68 16.33 -8.52
CA TRP A 5 19.98 15.87 -7.32
C TRP A 5 19.50 17.05 -6.46
N ALA A 6 18.31 16.88 -5.87
CA ALA A 6 17.74 17.83 -4.93
C ALA A 6 17.21 17.11 -3.69
N TRP A 7 17.34 17.74 -2.52
CA TRP A 7 16.63 17.31 -1.34
C TRP A 7 15.15 17.68 -1.51
N CYS A 8 14.27 16.70 -1.33
CA CYS A 8 12.83 16.93 -1.31
C CYS A 8 12.20 16.12 -0.17
N ARG A 9 10.97 16.49 0.20
CA ARG A 9 10.17 15.71 1.14
C ARG A 9 9.46 14.62 0.33
N LEU A 10 9.32 13.41 0.87
CA LEU A 10 8.60 12.33 0.17
C LEU A 10 7.17 12.77 -0.21
N ASN A 11 6.50 13.47 0.71
CA ASN A 11 5.15 14.00 0.47
C ASN A 11 5.06 15.11 -0.61
N SER A 12 6.19 15.56 -1.18
CA SER A 12 6.18 16.47 -2.33
C SER A 12 6.26 15.75 -3.68
N ILE A 13 6.54 14.45 -3.69
CA ILE A 13 6.72 13.66 -4.92
C ILE A 13 5.77 12.46 -4.99
N VAL A 14 5.28 11.97 -3.85
CA VAL A 14 4.35 10.86 -3.75
C VAL A 14 3.33 11.12 -2.64
N ASP A 15 2.14 10.56 -2.78
CA ASP A 15 1.15 10.53 -1.70
C ASP A 15 1.64 9.58 -0.60
N VAL A 16 1.89 10.14 0.59
CA VAL A 16 2.38 9.38 1.75
C VAL A 16 1.22 9.23 2.72
N ARG A 17 0.76 7.99 2.88
CA ARG A 17 -0.31 7.63 3.81
C ARG A 17 0.21 6.67 4.87
N ASP A 18 -0.43 6.70 6.03
CA ASP A 18 -0.25 5.67 7.04
C ASP A 18 -1.16 4.48 6.72
N GLY A 19 -0.75 3.27 7.12
CA GLY A 19 -1.59 2.09 6.99
C GLY A 19 -2.83 2.18 7.88
N THR A 20 -3.85 1.37 7.57
CA THR A 20 -5.08 1.33 8.35
C THR A 20 -4.79 0.78 9.75
N HIS A 21 -4.86 1.61 10.80
CA HIS A 21 -4.80 1.15 12.20
C HIS A 21 -6.03 0.33 12.59
N ASP A 22 -7.12 0.50 11.84
CA ASP A 22 -8.32 -0.31 11.91
C ASP A 22 -8.24 -1.47 10.92
N THR A 23 -8.60 -2.67 11.37
CA THR A 23 -8.68 -3.85 10.48
C THR A 23 -9.94 -3.71 9.62
N PRO A 24 -9.81 -3.53 8.29
CA PRO A 24 -10.98 -3.39 7.45
C PRO A 24 -11.74 -4.72 7.37
N THR A 25 -13.04 -4.64 7.12
CA THR A 25 -13.84 -5.85 6.95
C THR A 25 -13.49 -6.51 5.62
N TYR A 26 -13.22 -7.82 5.64
CA TYR A 26 -12.92 -8.55 4.42
C TYR A 26 -14.19 -8.80 3.61
N VAL A 27 -14.05 -8.67 2.28
CA VAL A 27 -15.09 -8.92 1.29
C VAL A 27 -14.61 -9.96 0.28
N ASP A 28 -15.54 -10.61 -0.41
CA ASP A 28 -15.20 -11.63 -1.42
C ASP A 28 -14.56 -11.03 -2.69
N LYS A 29 -14.89 -9.77 -3.00
CA LYS A 29 -14.36 -9.02 -4.16
C LYS A 29 -14.17 -7.56 -3.77
N GLY A 30 -13.04 -6.98 -4.16
CA GLY A 30 -12.69 -5.60 -3.85
C GLY A 30 -11.23 -5.29 -4.16
N ILE A 31 -10.62 -4.40 -3.39
CA ILE A 31 -9.21 -4.03 -3.50
C ILE A 31 -8.37 -5.01 -2.66
N PRO A 32 -7.29 -5.60 -3.21
CA PRO A 32 -6.44 -6.51 -2.46
C PRO A 32 -5.71 -5.75 -1.34
N LEU A 33 -5.89 -6.22 -0.10
CA LEU A 33 -5.17 -5.73 1.06
C LEU A 33 -3.79 -6.40 1.12
N ILE A 34 -2.75 -5.64 0.75
CA ILE A 34 -1.37 -6.09 0.80
C ILE A 34 -0.79 -5.83 2.18
N THR A 35 -0.29 -6.88 2.81
CA THR A 35 0.37 -6.82 4.12
C THR A 35 1.82 -7.33 4.01
N SER A 36 2.60 -7.23 5.09
CA SER A 36 3.97 -7.76 5.11
C SER A 36 4.07 -9.25 4.77
N LYS A 37 2.98 -10.03 4.94
CA LYS A 37 2.93 -11.45 4.57
C LYS A 37 2.87 -11.68 3.05
N ASN A 38 2.46 -10.66 2.30
CA ASN A 38 2.38 -10.70 0.84
C ASN A 38 3.66 -10.20 0.19
N LEU A 39 4.60 -9.63 0.96
CA LEU A 39 5.89 -9.22 0.43
C LEU A 39 6.79 -10.46 0.31
N VAL A 40 7.17 -10.77 -0.93
CA VAL A 40 8.08 -11.88 -1.26
C VAL A 40 9.33 -11.33 -1.92
N GLU A 41 10.35 -12.18 -2.04
CA GLU A 41 11.55 -11.79 -2.77
C GLU A 41 11.19 -11.40 -4.21
N GLY A 42 11.54 -10.18 -4.60
CA GLY A 42 11.31 -9.67 -5.94
C GLY A 42 9.88 -9.22 -6.25
N GLY A 43 8.95 -9.17 -5.28
CA GLY A 43 7.61 -8.63 -5.56
C GLY A 43 6.54 -8.84 -4.48
N ILE A 44 5.29 -8.84 -4.94
CA ILE A 44 4.09 -9.00 -4.12
C ILE A 44 3.38 -10.30 -4.54
N ASP A 45 3.10 -11.17 -3.58
CA ASP A 45 2.31 -12.39 -3.76
C ASP A 45 0.81 -12.11 -3.61
N TYR A 46 0.09 -12.26 -4.72
CA TYR A 46 -1.36 -12.08 -4.83
C TYR A 46 -2.17 -13.37 -4.65
N SER A 47 -1.52 -14.52 -4.44
CA SER A 47 -2.21 -15.83 -4.41
C SER A 47 -3.15 -16.01 -3.21
N ASN A 48 -2.85 -15.35 -2.09
CA ASN A 48 -3.60 -15.43 -0.84
C ASN A 48 -3.87 -14.05 -0.23
N VAL A 49 -4.27 -13.10 -1.08
CA VAL A 49 -4.69 -11.76 -0.63
C VAL A 49 -6.13 -11.81 -0.15
N LYS A 50 -6.42 -10.99 0.86
CA LYS A 50 -7.79 -10.67 1.25
C LYS A 50 -8.23 -9.42 0.54
N TYR A 51 -9.52 -9.29 0.26
CA TYR A 51 -10.07 -8.09 -0.36
C TYR A 51 -10.79 -7.23 0.67
N ILE A 52 -10.73 -5.92 0.47
CA ILE A 52 -11.43 -4.91 1.26
C ILE A 52 -12.26 -4.04 0.32
N SER A 53 -13.24 -3.30 0.85
CA SER A 53 -14.06 -2.41 0.03
C SER A 53 -13.23 -1.23 -0.50
N GLU A 54 -13.64 -0.63 -1.62
CA GLU A 54 -12.98 0.59 -2.14
C GLU A 54 -13.02 1.74 -1.13
N LYS A 55 -14.10 1.83 -0.35
CA LYS A 55 -14.24 2.82 0.72
C LYS A 55 -13.15 2.65 1.78
N ASP A 56 -12.85 1.41 2.16
CA ASP A 56 -11.80 1.12 3.14
C ASP A 56 -10.39 1.35 2.58
N ALA A 57 -10.20 1.17 1.27
CA ALA A 57 -8.90 1.37 0.60
C ALA A 57 -8.51 2.85 0.43
N ILE A 58 -9.49 3.75 0.40
CA ILE A 58 -9.27 5.20 0.20
C ILE A 58 -9.19 5.96 1.53
N SER A 59 -9.55 5.30 2.64
CA SER A 59 -9.62 5.88 3.99
C SER A 59 -8.29 6.42 4.52
#